data_AF-A0A538FRE5-F1
#
_entry.id   AF-A0A538FRE5-F1
#
_cell.length_a   1.000
_cell.length_b   1.000
_cell.length_c   1.000
_cell.angle_alpha   90.00
_cell.angle_beta   90.00
_cell.angle_gamma   90.00
#
_symmetry.space_group_name_H-M   'P 1'
#
loop_
_entity.id
_entity.type
_entity.pdbx_description
1 polymer ?
#
loop_
_entity_poly.entity_id
_entity_poly.type
_entity_poly.pdbx_seq_one_letter_code
_entity_poly.pdbx_strand_id
1 'polypeptide(L)'
;MHLYELPLLFALVGLAFYTVLAGADFGAGWWQLTAGKGPDAASIRDHAHHAMGPVWEANHVWLIFVLTVVWTAYPSAFGSIASTLTIPLFIAAVGIIFRGTAYALRAGASTVRELRAIDTVFALSSILTPFALGTAVGGVASRRVPVGNAAGDQFSSWLNPTSLLIGVLAVATAAYLAAVFLCADAARLGETTLERKFRTRALAAGLVSGAIALAGVAVLHSDAHPLYHRLVEGKGLIGLLASIVAGSATLALVWRKRYEASRYTAALAVAAIIAGWALAQSPLFLEGLTVREAAAGRDTLIAVTVAVLAGAAILFPSLALLFRLVLGGELGRGEGAAGQPTQARSLIAALAPGLLPRLAIACLVAGIGFTTIANAAWAHTIGVFSLFAFIVVAFPAALPPDLLPTPSKTPNAEKADPVE
;
A
#
# COMPACT_ATOMS: atom_id res chain seq x y z
N MET A 1 -26.48 5.26 7.01
CA MET A 1 -25.49 5.14 5.92
C MET A 1 -26.20 4.56 4.71
N HIS A 2 -26.20 5.26 3.60
CA HIS A 2 -26.81 4.79 2.36
C HIS A 2 -25.86 3.84 1.61
N LEU A 3 -26.41 2.99 0.74
CA LEU A 3 -25.62 2.01 -0.02
C LEU A 3 -24.49 2.67 -0.85
N TYR A 4 -24.75 3.84 -1.42
CA TYR A 4 -23.76 4.58 -2.21
C TYR A 4 -22.66 5.24 -1.37
N GLU A 5 -22.72 5.21 -0.04
CA GLU A 5 -21.67 5.77 0.84
C GLU A 5 -20.68 4.70 1.28
N LEU A 6 -21.07 3.43 1.24
CA LEU A 6 -20.30 2.31 1.76
C LEU A 6 -19.01 2.04 0.93
N PRO A 7 -19.04 1.99 -0.41
CA PRO A 7 -17.82 1.88 -1.20
C PRO A 7 -16.87 3.08 -1.03
N LEU A 8 -17.41 4.29 -0.86
CA LEU A 8 -16.60 5.48 -0.57
C LEU A 8 -15.89 5.33 0.78
N LEU A 9 -16.56 4.83 1.81
CA LEU A 9 -15.92 4.54 3.10
C LEU A 9 -14.78 3.54 2.93
N PHE A 10 -14.98 2.47 2.15
CA PHE A 10 -13.92 1.50 1.85
C PHE A 10 -12.74 2.17 1.15
N ALA A 11 -12.99 2.99 0.11
CA ALA A 11 -11.95 3.73 -0.58
C ALA A 11 -11.21 4.70 0.35
N LEU A 12 -11.89 5.38 1.26
CA LEU A 12 -11.26 6.29 2.24
C LEU A 12 -10.41 5.54 3.27
N VAL A 13 -10.86 4.37 3.74
CA VAL A 13 -10.07 3.50 4.62
C VAL A 13 -8.84 2.96 3.88
N GLY A 14 -9.00 2.50 2.64
CA GLY A 14 -7.90 2.07 1.80
C GLY A 14 -6.90 3.21 1.53
N LEU A 15 -7.39 4.42 1.28
CA LEU A 15 -6.56 5.61 1.09
C LEU A 15 -5.81 5.96 2.37
N ALA A 16 -6.47 5.92 3.54
CA ALA A 16 -5.82 6.14 4.82
C ALA A 16 -4.73 5.08 5.09
N PHE A 17 -4.99 3.80 4.83
CA PHE A 17 -3.97 2.75 4.94
C PHE A 17 -2.82 2.98 3.96
N TYR A 18 -3.10 3.36 2.72
CA TYR A 18 -2.06 3.69 1.76
C TYR A 18 -1.21 4.88 2.24
N THR A 19 -1.83 5.99 2.63
CA THR A 19 -1.10 7.18 3.10
C THR A 19 -0.29 6.91 4.37
N VAL A 20 -0.77 6.05 5.28
CA VAL A 20 -0.04 5.70 6.51
C VAL A 20 1.08 4.69 6.23
N LEU A 21 0.75 3.55 5.62
CA LEU A 21 1.68 2.44 5.46
C LEU A 21 2.68 2.72 4.33
N ALA A 22 2.19 3.12 3.16
CA ALA A 22 3.06 3.53 2.06
C ALA A 22 3.76 4.86 2.37
N GLY A 23 3.15 5.75 3.15
CA GLY A 23 3.80 7.00 3.58
C GLY A 23 5.08 6.77 4.37
N ALA A 24 5.09 5.82 5.31
CA ALA A 24 6.31 5.45 6.04
C ALA A 24 7.40 4.89 5.11
N ASP A 25 7.00 4.12 4.10
CA ASP A 25 7.90 3.56 3.08
C ASP A 25 8.47 4.66 2.14
N PHE A 26 7.62 5.56 1.62
CA PHE A 26 8.05 6.71 0.83
C PHE A 26 8.99 7.64 1.62
N GLY A 27 8.65 7.91 2.89
CA GLY A 27 9.46 8.77 3.75
C GLY A 27 10.83 8.18 4.09
N ALA A 28 11.00 6.86 4.03
CA ALA A 28 12.31 6.24 4.19
C ALA A 28 13.28 6.69 3.07
N GLY A 29 12.78 6.86 1.84
CA GLY A 29 13.56 7.41 0.72
C GLY A 29 14.03 8.85 0.96
N TRP A 30 13.21 9.69 1.61
CA TRP A 30 13.63 11.04 2.03
C TRP A 30 14.82 11.00 3.00
N TRP A 31 14.79 10.11 3.98
CA TRP A 31 15.88 9.98 4.95
C TRP A 31 17.14 9.34 4.35
N GLN A 32 17.00 8.48 3.35
CA GLN A 32 18.13 7.95 2.58
C GLN A 32 18.84 9.05 1.78
N LEU A 33 18.07 9.95 1.14
CA LEU A 33 18.61 11.08 0.38
C LEU A 33 19.33 12.08 1.29
N THR A 34 18.73 12.39 2.42
CA THR A 34 19.19 13.42 3.37
C THR A 34 20.16 12.90 4.42
N ALA A 35 20.55 11.62 4.35
CA ALA A 35 21.51 11.01 5.29
C ALA A 35 22.91 11.64 5.23
N GLY A 36 23.28 12.26 4.11
CA GLY A 36 24.60 12.85 3.89
C GLY A 36 25.67 11.82 3.49
N LYS A 37 26.92 12.07 3.90
CA LYS A 37 28.11 11.27 3.56
C LYS A 37 28.76 10.68 4.82
N GLY A 38 29.50 9.59 4.66
CA GLY A 38 30.24 8.93 5.74
C GLY A 38 29.56 7.66 6.29
N PRO A 39 30.20 6.98 7.26
CA PRO A 39 29.72 5.70 7.81
C PRO A 39 28.34 5.83 8.47
N ASP A 40 28.12 6.95 9.15
CA ASP A 40 26.85 7.30 9.78
C ASP A 40 25.69 7.45 8.79
N ALA A 41 25.99 7.87 7.56
CA ALA A 41 24.99 7.99 6.51
C ALA A 41 24.67 6.64 5.87
N ALA A 42 25.66 5.72 5.83
CA ALA A 42 25.44 4.35 5.38
C ALA A 42 24.52 3.59 6.33
N SER A 43 24.74 3.68 7.65
CA SER A 43 23.87 3.03 8.64
C SER A 43 22.42 3.52 8.61
N ILE A 44 22.20 4.83 8.38
CA ILE A 44 20.85 5.37 8.17
C ILE A 44 20.20 4.78 6.92
N ARG A 45 20.96 4.70 5.80
CA ARG A 45 20.45 4.16 4.54
C ARG A 45 20.10 2.68 4.65
N ASP A 46 21.00 1.89 5.24
CA ASP A 46 20.81 0.46 5.39
C ASP A 46 19.68 0.14 6.36
N HIS A 47 19.57 0.86 7.48
CA HIS A 47 18.44 0.70 8.42
C HIS A 47 17.10 1.00 7.74
N ALA A 48 17.03 2.13 7.02
CA ALA A 48 15.83 2.52 6.28
C ALA A 48 15.45 1.50 5.19
N HIS A 49 16.43 0.92 4.50
CA HIS A 49 16.20 -0.07 3.47
C HIS A 49 15.68 -1.40 4.04
N HIS A 50 16.36 -1.96 5.04
CA HIS A 50 15.97 -3.25 5.64
C HIS A 50 14.62 -3.18 6.34
N ALA A 51 14.33 -2.07 7.03
CA ALA A 51 13.05 -1.89 7.73
C ALA A 51 11.85 -1.80 6.78
N MET A 52 12.03 -1.34 5.54
CA MET A 52 10.95 -1.12 4.57
C MET A 52 10.82 -2.22 3.50
N GLY A 53 11.90 -2.95 3.21
CA GLY A 53 11.92 -3.97 2.15
C GLY A 53 10.73 -4.94 2.16
N PRO A 54 10.40 -5.58 3.28
CA PRO A 54 9.32 -6.58 3.33
C PRO A 54 7.90 -6.03 3.14
N VAL A 55 7.68 -4.72 3.38
CA VAL A 55 6.33 -4.13 3.44
C VAL A 55 5.96 -3.33 2.20
N TRP A 56 6.93 -2.95 1.37
CA TRP A 56 6.71 -2.14 0.17
C TRP A 56 5.70 -2.77 -0.81
N GLU A 57 5.82 -4.07 -1.10
CA GLU A 57 4.90 -4.78 -2.01
C GLU A 57 3.46 -4.76 -1.47
N ALA A 58 3.30 -5.05 -0.18
CA ALA A 58 2.00 -5.06 0.48
C ALA A 58 1.33 -3.68 0.49
N ASN A 59 2.12 -2.61 0.56
CA ASN A 59 1.60 -1.25 0.61
C ASN A 59 0.86 -0.86 -0.67
N HIS A 60 1.30 -1.31 -1.85
CA HIS A 60 0.70 -0.92 -3.13
C HIS A 60 -0.68 -1.52 -3.38
N VAL A 61 -1.01 -2.63 -2.71
CA VAL A 61 -2.34 -3.25 -2.78
C VAL A 61 -3.44 -2.26 -2.40
N TRP A 62 -3.19 -1.39 -1.42
CA TRP A 62 -4.16 -0.39 -0.98
C TRP A 62 -4.46 0.66 -2.05
N LEU A 63 -3.46 1.12 -2.80
CA LEU A 63 -3.69 2.07 -3.90
C LEU A 63 -4.53 1.43 -5.00
N ILE A 64 -4.18 0.21 -5.42
CA ILE A 64 -4.95 -0.53 -6.43
C ILE A 64 -6.38 -0.75 -5.95
N PHE A 65 -6.56 -1.16 -4.70
CA PHE A 65 -7.87 -1.31 -4.08
C PHE A 65 -8.71 -0.02 -4.15
N VAL A 66 -8.14 1.14 -3.79
CA VAL A 66 -8.83 2.43 -3.89
C VAL A 66 -9.22 2.73 -5.33
N LEU A 67 -8.30 2.56 -6.29
CA LEU A 67 -8.57 2.82 -7.70
C LEU A 67 -9.68 1.91 -8.24
N THR A 68 -9.63 0.62 -7.92
CA THR A 68 -10.66 -0.35 -8.34
C THR A 68 -12.02 -0.02 -7.74
N VAL A 69 -12.09 0.24 -6.43
CA VAL A 69 -13.35 0.58 -5.77
C VAL A 69 -13.94 1.87 -6.34
N VAL A 70 -13.13 2.91 -6.51
CA VAL A 70 -13.62 4.20 -7.05
C VAL A 70 -14.03 4.06 -8.51
N TRP A 71 -13.26 3.34 -9.33
CA TRP A 71 -13.60 3.09 -10.73
C TRP A 71 -14.93 2.34 -10.88
N THR A 72 -15.13 1.28 -10.08
CA THR A 72 -16.34 0.45 -10.19
C THR A 72 -17.56 1.11 -9.56
N ALA A 73 -17.41 1.76 -8.39
CA ALA A 73 -18.54 2.35 -7.67
C ALA A 73 -18.88 3.78 -8.11
N TYR A 74 -17.92 4.55 -8.64
CA TYR A 74 -18.10 5.96 -9.03
C TYR A 74 -17.45 6.27 -10.39
N PRO A 75 -17.88 5.62 -11.49
CA PRO A 75 -17.18 5.65 -12.77
C PRO A 75 -17.09 7.04 -13.39
N SER A 76 -18.11 7.90 -13.23
CA SER A 76 -18.11 9.27 -13.75
C SER A 76 -17.08 10.15 -13.06
N ALA A 77 -16.97 10.04 -11.73
CA ALA A 77 -15.95 10.73 -10.95
C ALA A 77 -14.55 10.19 -11.30
N PHE A 78 -14.39 8.86 -11.38
CA PHE A 78 -13.13 8.24 -11.76
C PHE A 78 -12.64 8.71 -13.13
N GLY A 79 -13.50 8.69 -14.15
CA GLY A 79 -13.13 9.12 -15.51
C GLY A 79 -12.71 10.59 -15.55
N SER A 80 -13.45 11.45 -14.84
CA SER A 80 -13.13 12.89 -14.74
C SER A 80 -11.77 13.13 -14.07
N ILE A 81 -11.51 12.45 -12.95
CA ILE A 81 -10.24 12.51 -12.21
C ILE A 81 -9.09 11.99 -13.07
N ALA A 82 -9.23 10.77 -13.60
CA ALA A 82 -8.16 10.09 -14.33
C ALA A 82 -7.75 10.85 -15.59
N SER A 83 -8.72 11.40 -16.33
CA SER A 83 -8.45 12.13 -17.58
C SER A 83 -7.89 13.54 -17.33
N THR A 84 -8.38 14.25 -16.31
CA THR A 84 -7.91 15.60 -15.96
C THR A 84 -6.54 15.55 -15.30
N LEU A 85 -6.32 14.60 -14.38
CA LEU A 85 -5.10 14.47 -13.58
C LEU A 85 -4.13 13.42 -14.16
N THR A 86 -4.21 13.17 -15.47
CA THR A 86 -3.36 12.20 -16.16
C THR A 86 -1.86 12.44 -15.88
N ILE A 87 -1.40 13.69 -15.92
CA ILE A 87 0.02 14.04 -15.73
C ILE A 87 0.53 13.64 -14.34
N PRO A 88 -0.04 14.13 -13.21
CA PRO A 88 0.44 13.75 -11.89
C PRO A 88 0.24 12.26 -11.60
N LEU A 89 -0.83 11.63 -12.10
CA LEU A 89 -1.03 10.19 -11.95
C LEU A 89 0.02 9.37 -12.72
N PHE A 90 0.41 9.82 -13.92
CA PHE A 90 1.48 9.21 -14.69
C PHE A 90 2.84 9.37 -14.00
N ILE A 91 3.14 10.56 -13.48
CA ILE A 91 4.35 10.81 -12.67
C ILE A 91 4.40 9.87 -11.46
N ALA A 92 3.28 9.71 -10.75
CA ALA A 92 3.17 8.78 -9.63
C ALA A 92 3.45 7.33 -10.06
N ALA A 93 2.85 6.88 -11.17
CA ALA A 93 3.03 5.54 -11.72
C ALA A 93 4.49 5.27 -12.12
N VAL A 94 5.14 6.20 -12.83
CA VAL A 94 6.57 6.11 -13.18
C VAL A 94 7.43 6.05 -11.92
N GLY A 95 7.12 6.85 -10.90
CA GLY A 95 7.81 6.78 -9.62
C GLY A 95 7.67 5.41 -8.95
N ILE A 96 6.47 4.82 -8.93
CA ILE A 96 6.24 3.46 -8.39
C ILE A 96 7.07 2.41 -9.15
N ILE A 97 7.10 2.48 -10.49
CA ILE A 97 7.91 1.59 -11.33
C ILE A 97 9.39 1.72 -10.97
N PHE A 98 9.92 2.95 -10.89
CA PHE A 98 11.32 3.16 -10.52
C PHE A 98 11.66 2.68 -9.12
N ARG A 99 10.74 2.78 -8.15
CA ARG A 99 10.94 2.22 -6.81
C ARG A 99 11.04 0.69 -6.85
N GLY A 100 10.12 0.02 -7.53
CA GLY A 100 10.14 -1.44 -7.67
C GLY A 100 11.40 -1.94 -8.39
N THR A 101 11.78 -1.26 -9.48
CA THR A 101 13.02 -1.55 -10.21
C THR A 101 14.26 -1.32 -9.32
N ALA A 102 14.28 -0.24 -8.54
CA ALA A 102 15.40 0.03 -7.63
C ALA A 102 15.54 -1.05 -6.55
N TYR A 103 14.42 -1.53 -5.97
CA TYR A 103 14.45 -2.66 -5.03
C TYR A 103 15.03 -3.93 -5.66
N ALA A 104 14.56 -4.31 -6.84
CA ALA A 104 15.00 -5.51 -7.53
C ALA A 104 16.49 -5.44 -7.93
N LEU A 105 16.95 -4.28 -8.43
CA LEU A 105 18.32 -4.10 -8.90
C LEU A 105 19.33 -3.92 -7.75
N ARG A 106 18.90 -3.45 -6.57
CA ARG A 106 19.83 -3.18 -5.46
C ARG A 106 20.56 -4.44 -4.98
N ALA A 107 19.89 -5.59 -4.97
CA ALA A 107 20.49 -6.87 -4.58
C ALA A 107 21.57 -7.36 -5.56
N GLY A 108 21.48 -6.94 -6.84
CA GLY A 108 22.45 -7.26 -7.89
C GLY A 108 23.54 -6.20 -8.09
N ALA A 109 23.54 -5.12 -7.30
CA ALA A 109 24.51 -4.04 -7.45
C ALA A 109 25.91 -4.52 -7.06
N SER A 110 26.86 -4.44 -8.00
CA SER A 110 28.22 -4.96 -7.84
C SER A 110 29.23 -3.88 -7.48
N THR A 111 28.94 -2.62 -7.84
CA THR A 111 29.83 -1.48 -7.56
C THR A 111 29.18 -0.43 -6.66
N VAL A 112 30.01 0.30 -5.92
CA VAL A 112 29.56 1.42 -5.08
C VAL A 112 28.88 2.52 -5.91
N ARG A 113 29.28 2.68 -7.19
CA ARG A 113 28.66 3.66 -8.10
C ARG A 113 27.26 3.23 -8.51
N GLU A 114 27.06 1.96 -8.84
CA GLU A 114 25.75 1.38 -9.14
C GLU A 114 24.81 1.50 -7.95
N LEU A 115 25.26 1.10 -6.76
CA LEU A 115 24.47 1.19 -5.54
C LEU A 115 24.01 2.62 -5.27
N ARG A 116 24.92 3.61 -5.40
CA ARG A 116 24.55 5.04 -5.24
C ARG A 116 23.52 5.51 -6.28
N ALA A 117 23.65 5.07 -7.54
CA ALA A 117 22.70 5.44 -8.58
C ALA A 117 21.31 4.85 -8.29
N ILE A 118 21.25 3.59 -7.88
CA ILE A 118 20.02 2.89 -7.49
C ILE A 118 19.38 3.56 -6.26
N ASP A 119 20.16 3.83 -5.21
CA ASP A 119 19.67 4.51 -4.00
C ASP A 119 19.16 5.93 -4.33
N THR A 120 19.78 6.63 -5.29
CA THR A 120 19.33 7.95 -5.74
C THR A 120 18.00 7.87 -6.49
N VAL A 121 17.86 6.93 -7.43
CA VAL A 121 16.60 6.70 -8.15
C VAL A 121 15.49 6.31 -7.19
N PHE A 122 15.79 5.42 -6.23
CA PHE A 122 14.87 5.04 -5.17
C PHE A 122 14.40 6.25 -4.35
N ALA A 123 15.35 7.08 -3.91
CA ALA A 123 15.03 8.25 -3.09
C ALA A 123 14.20 9.31 -3.85
N LEU A 124 14.60 9.63 -5.09
CA LEU A 124 13.87 10.62 -5.91
C LEU A 124 12.46 10.17 -6.23
N SER A 125 12.29 8.91 -6.65
CA SER A 125 10.97 8.34 -6.90
C SER A 125 10.11 8.27 -5.63
N SER A 126 10.72 8.02 -4.47
CA SER A 126 10.03 8.01 -3.17
C SER A 126 9.53 9.39 -2.73
N ILE A 127 10.06 10.47 -3.29
CA ILE A 127 9.58 11.84 -3.06
C ILE A 127 8.56 12.22 -4.13
N LEU A 128 8.86 11.90 -5.39
CA LEU A 128 8.06 12.29 -6.54
C LEU A 128 6.66 11.64 -6.51
N THR A 129 6.56 10.36 -6.14
CA THR A 129 5.28 9.65 -6.09
C THR A 129 4.29 10.26 -5.10
N PRO A 130 4.59 10.40 -3.78
CA PRO A 130 3.65 11.00 -2.84
C PRO A 130 3.39 12.47 -3.16
N PHE A 131 4.37 13.20 -3.69
CA PHE A 131 4.14 14.57 -4.16
C PHE A 131 3.07 14.61 -5.27
N ALA A 132 3.23 13.79 -6.31
CA ALA A 132 2.32 13.76 -7.44
C ALA A 132 0.92 13.23 -7.07
N LEU A 133 0.82 12.23 -6.19
CA LEU A 133 -0.47 11.78 -5.67
C LEU A 133 -1.12 12.87 -4.79
N GLY A 134 -0.35 13.57 -3.97
CA GLY A 134 -0.83 14.69 -3.17
C GLY A 134 -1.32 15.86 -4.01
N THR A 135 -0.61 16.24 -5.08
CA THR A 135 -1.07 17.31 -5.99
C THR A 135 -2.34 16.91 -6.73
N ALA A 136 -2.50 15.63 -7.09
CA ALA A 136 -3.74 15.10 -7.66
C ALA A 136 -4.91 15.20 -6.67
N VAL A 137 -4.72 14.77 -5.42
CA VAL A 137 -5.73 14.94 -4.35
C VAL A 137 -6.05 16.42 -4.14
N GLY A 138 -5.05 17.30 -4.19
CA GLY A 138 -5.28 18.73 -4.06
C GLY A 138 -6.01 19.36 -5.25
N GLY A 139 -5.89 18.79 -6.45
CA GLY A 139 -6.67 19.21 -7.61
C GLY A 139 -8.15 18.91 -7.43
N VAL A 140 -8.44 17.71 -6.89
CA VAL A 140 -9.80 17.32 -6.48
C VAL A 140 -10.30 18.19 -5.34
N ALA A 141 -9.49 18.42 -4.30
CA ALA A 141 -9.85 19.19 -3.12
C ALA A 141 -10.14 20.66 -3.43
N SER A 142 -9.37 21.24 -4.36
CA SER A 142 -9.53 22.62 -4.81
C SER A 142 -10.54 22.81 -5.95
N ARG A 143 -11.30 21.75 -6.29
CA ARG A 143 -12.38 21.78 -7.29
C ARG A 143 -11.94 22.10 -8.72
N ARG A 144 -10.70 21.77 -9.07
CA ARG A 144 -10.17 22.00 -10.42
C ARG A 144 -10.34 20.81 -11.36
N VAL A 145 -11.11 19.80 -10.94
CA VAL A 145 -11.47 18.64 -11.75
C VAL A 145 -12.94 18.77 -12.15
N PRO A 146 -13.24 19.31 -13.34
CA PRO A 146 -14.60 19.40 -13.84
C PRO A 146 -15.14 18.00 -14.17
N VAL A 147 -16.46 17.86 -14.11
CA VAL A 147 -17.15 16.60 -14.42
C VAL A 147 -17.15 16.40 -15.93
N GLY A 148 -16.69 15.22 -16.36
CA GLY A 148 -16.60 14.84 -17.77
C GLY A 148 -15.19 14.39 -18.14
N ASN A 149 -15.10 13.47 -19.09
CA ASN A 149 -13.82 12.98 -19.58
C ASN A 149 -13.09 14.09 -20.35
N ALA A 150 -11.83 14.33 -20.00
CA ALA A 150 -10.95 15.34 -20.60
C ALA A 150 -11.53 16.77 -20.58
N ALA A 151 -12.40 17.07 -19.61
CA ALA A 151 -13.01 18.39 -19.46
C ALA A 151 -12.09 19.41 -18.76
N GLY A 152 -11.12 18.94 -17.96
CA GLY A 152 -10.19 19.80 -17.22
C GLY A 152 -8.84 19.96 -17.92
N ASP A 153 -8.13 21.04 -17.59
CA ASP A 153 -6.78 21.29 -18.09
C ASP A 153 -5.74 20.43 -17.34
N GLN A 154 -4.88 19.74 -18.08
CA GLN A 154 -3.98 18.73 -17.51
C GLN A 154 -2.83 19.31 -16.67
N PHE A 155 -2.57 20.62 -16.73
CA PHE A 155 -1.48 21.27 -16.02
C PHE A 155 -1.98 22.08 -14.82
N SER A 156 -2.85 23.07 -15.06
CA SER A 156 -3.37 23.97 -14.03
C SER A 156 -4.21 23.25 -12.96
N SER A 157 -4.82 22.11 -13.30
CA SER A 157 -5.62 21.32 -12.35
C SER A 157 -4.81 20.76 -11.18
N TRP A 158 -3.49 20.65 -11.30
CA TRP A 158 -2.60 20.16 -10.23
C TRP A 158 -1.42 21.08 -9.90
N LEU A 159 -1.20 22.15 -10.67
CA LEU A 159 -0.15 23.16 -10.44
C LEU A 159 -0.68 24.45 -9.79
N ASN A 160 -1.69 24.33 -8.92
CA ASN A 160 -2.25 25.42 -8.15
C ASN A 160 -1.72 25.43 -6.70
N PRO A 161 -1.84 26.55 -5.95
CA PRO A 161 -1.31 26.66 -4.59
C PRO A 161 -1.79 25.54 -3.66
N THR A 162 -3.08 25.20 -3.68
CA THR A 162 -3.64 24.12 -2.85
C THR A 162 -3.05 22.75 -3.22
N SER A 163 -2.96 22.42 -4.51
CA SER A 163 -2.35 21.17 -4.98
C SER A 163 -0.89 21.05 -4.60
N LEU A 164 -0.09 22.08 -4.86
CA LEU A 164 1.35 22.08 -4.54
C LEU A 164 1.57 21.91 -3.05
N LEU A 165 0.81 22.63 -2.22
CA LEU A 165 0.83 22.48 -0.77
C LEU A 165 0.49 21.05 -0.35
N ILE A 166 -0.59 20.46 -0.86
CA ILE A 166 -0.99 19.08 -0.47
C ILE A 166 0.06 18.07 -0.94
N GLY A 167 0.68 18.27 -2.10
CA GLY A 167 1.85 17.49 -2.54
C GLY A 167 3.03 17.59 -1.57
N VAL A 168 3.39 18.80 -1.15
CA VAL A 168 4.46 19.02 -0.16
C VAL A 168 4.08 18.40 1.20
N LEU A 169 2.84 18.54 1.63
CA LEU A 169 2.33 17.95 2.87
C LEU A 169 2.38 16.42 2.82
N ALA A 170 2.08 15.80 1.68
CA ALA A 170 2.18 14.34 1.49
C ALA A 170 3.63 13.86 1.67
N VAL A 171 4.62 14.58 1.11
CA VAL A 171 6.05 14.27 1.32
C VAL A 171 6.45 14.48 2.78
N ALA A 172 6.03 15.59 3.39
CA ALA A 172 6.39 15.93 4.78
C ALA A 172 5.80 14.93 5.79
N THR A 173 4.54 14.53 5.60
CA THR A 173 3.87 13.53 6.44
C THR A 173 4.44 12.13 6.22
N ALA A 174 4.84 11.77 4.99
CA ALA A 174 5.59 10.55 4.70
C ALA A 174 6.93 10.53 5.46
N ALA A 175 7.74 11.60 5.36
CA ALA A 175 9.01 11.71 6.08
C ALA A 175 8.82 11.64 7.60
N TYR A 176 7.77 12.26 8.13
CA TYR A 176 7.39 12.18 9.54
C TYR A 176 7.03 10.75 9.97
N LEU A 177 6.15 10.06 9.25
CA LEU A 177 5.77 8.67 9.53
C LEU A 177 6.98 7.73 9.50
N ALA A 178 7.83 7.88 8.49
CA ALA A 178 9.06 7.12 8.36
C ALA A 178 9.99 7.33 9.54
N ALA A 179 10.19 8.58 9.98
CA ALA A 179 11.07 8.87 11.11
C ALA A 179 10.55 8.28 12.42
N VAL A 180 9.23 8.35 12.68
CA VAL A 180 8.61 7.74 13.86
C VAL A 180 8.77 6.22 13.81
N PHE A 181 8.48 5.61 12.66
CA PHE A 181 8.60 4.16 12.50
C PHE A 181 10.03 3.67 12.66
N LEU A 182 11.00 4.30 11.99
CA LEU A 182 12.42 3.93 12.01
C LEU A 182 13.05 4.18 13.39
N CYS A 183 12.59 5.21 14.12
CA CYS A 183 13.00 5.45 15.50
C CYS A 183 12.58 4.30 16.42
N ALA A 184 11.30 3.92 16.34
CA ALA A 184 10.78 2.78 17.10
C ALA A 184 11.44 1.46 16.71
N ASP A 185 11.79 1.30 15.42
CA ASP A 185 12.46 0.10 14.91
C ASP A 185 13.90 -0.01 15.43
N ALA A 186 14.66 1.10 15.36
CA ALA A 186 16.00 1.18 15.93
C ALA A 186 16.00 0.95 17.46
N ALA A 187 15.00 1.48 18.17
CA ALA A 187 14.84 1.23 19.60
C ALA A 187 14.58 -0.26 19.90
N ARG A 188 13.74 -0.92 19.09
CA ARG A 188 13.45 -2.36 19.22
C ARG A 188 14.70 -3.21 18.99
N LEU A 189 15.59 -2.80 18.08
CA LEU A 189 16.85 -3.48 17.77
C LEU A 189 17.99 -3.16 18.78
N GLY A 190 17.78 -2.23 19.72
CA GLY A 190 18.82 -1.82 20.67
C GLY A 190 19.88 -0.86 20.09
N GLU A 191 19.64 -0.32 18.90
CA GLU A 191 20.56 0.56 18.16
C GLU A 191 20.49 2.02 18.64
N THR A 192 21.04 2.28 19.83
CA THR A 192 20.88 3.56 20.55
C THR A 192 21.33 4.81 19.77
N THR A 193 22.34 4.66 18.90
CA THR A 193 22.83 5.76 18.05
C THR A 193 21.82 6.09 16.94
N LEU A 194 21.27 5.06 16.26
CA LEU A 194 20.25 5.24 15.24
C LEU A 194 18.93 5.72 15.85
N GLU A 195 18.54 5.18 16.99
CA GLU A 195 17.39 5.63 17.77
C GLU A 195 17.45 7.15 17.99
N ARG A 196 18.56 7.66 18.52
CA ARG A 196 18.73 9.10 18.79
C ARG A 196 18.64 9.94 17.53
N LYS A 197 19.25 9.49 16.44
CA LYS A 197 19.25 10.16 15.13
C LYS A 197 17.85 10.23 14.53
N PHE A 198 17.07 9.15 14.63
CA PHE A 198 15.69 9.13 14.14
C PHE A 198 14.72 9.82 15.08
N ARG A 199 14.98 9.86 16.40
CA ARG A 199 14.17 10.64 17.36
C ARG A 199 14.18 12.13 17.00
N THR A 200 15.37 12.69 16.75
CA THR A 200 15.49 14.10 16.35
C THR A 200 14.79 14.34 15.01
N ARG A 201 14.93 13.44 14.04
CA ARG A 201 14.25 13.52 12.75
C ARG A 201 12.73 13.44 12.88
N ALA A 202 12.21 12.58 13.77
CA ALA A 202 10.78 12.43 14.01
C ALA A 202 10.18 13.70 14.62
N LEU A 203 10.85 14.28 15.61
CA LEU A 203 10.44 15.55 16.21
C LEU A 203 10.50 16.70 15.21
N ALA A 204 11.61 16.84 14.49
CA ALA A 204 11.78 17.89 13.48
C ALA A 204 10.77 17.75 12.34
N ALA A 205 10.61 16.56 11.77
CA ALA A 205 9.66 16.30 10.69
C ALA A 205 8.22 16.46 11.14
N GLY A 206 7.87 16.11 12.39
CA GLY A 206 6.54 16.35 12.94
C GLY A 206 6.23 17.83 13.15
N LEU A 207 7.21 18.63 13.58
CA LEU A 207 7.06 20.09 13.67
C LEU A 207 6.94 20.73 12.28
N VAL A 208 7.78 20.30 11.32
CA VAL A 208 7.74 20.80 9.94
C VAL A 208 6.42 20.42 9.26
N SER A 209 5.97 19.17 9.37
CA SER A 209 4.69 18.74 8.80
C SER A 209 3.50 19.46 9.44
N GLY A 210 3.53 19.68 10.76
CA GLY A 210 2.55 20.50 11.47
C GLY A 210 2.55 21.96 10.98
N ALA A 211 3.72 22.58 10.80
CA ALA A 211 3.83 23.93 10.27
C ALA A 211 3.32 24.04 8.83
N ILE A 212 3.62 23.05 7.96
CA ILE A 212 3.09 22.99 6.60
C ILE A 212 1.56 22.80 6.61
N ALA A 213 1.03 21.95 7.50
CA ALA A 213 -0.41 21.77 7.63
C ALA A 213 -1.11 23.08 8.08
N LEU A 214 -0.52 23.81 9.02
CA LEU A 214 -1.01 25.12 9.46
C LEU A 214 -0.94 26.18 8.36
N ALA A 215 0.19 26.27 7.65
CA ALA A 215 0.30 27.11 6.45
C ALA A 215 -0.74 26.71 5.40
N GLY A 216 -1.07 25.41 5.35
CA GLY A 216 -2.09 24.88 4.49
C GLY A 216 -3.49 25.41 4.78
N VAL A 217 -3.83 25.62 6.04
CA VAL A 217 -5.10 26.27 6.41
C VAL A 217 -5.18 27.68 5.82
N ALA A 218 -4.08 28.45 5.82
CA ALA A 218 -4.04 29.78 5.22
C ALA A 218 -4.12 29.74 3.68
N VAL A 219 -3.46 28.79 3.03
CA VAL A 219 -3.54 28.60 1.57
C VAL A 219 -4.95 28.17 1.15
N LEU A 220 -5.59 27.27 1.90
CA LEU A 220 -6.97 26.87 1.65
C LEU A 220 -7.92 28.06 1.80
N HIS A 221 -7.67 28.97 2.74
CA HIS A 221 -8.49 30.17 2.91
C HIS A 221 -8.49 31.08 1.66
N SER A 222 -7.33 31.22 1.00
CA SER A 222 -7.17 32.09 -0.17
C SER A 222 -7.50 31.41 -1.50
N ASP A 223 -7.12 30.14 -1.69
CA ASP A 223 -7.19 29.45 -2.98
C ASP A 223 -8.37 28.46 -3.08
N ALA A 224 -8.85 27.92 -1.96
CA ALA A 224 -9.91 26.91 -1.90
C ALA A 224 -10.94 27.24 -0.80
N HIS A 225 -11.42 28.49 -0.79
CA HIS A 225 -12.28 29.04 0.26
C HIS A 225 -13.48 28.14 0.66
N PRO A 226 -14.19 27.49 -0.27
CA PRO A 226 -15.28 26.58 0.09
C PRO A 226 -14.83 25.30 0.81
N LEU A 227 -13.61 24.83 0.57
CA LEU A 227 -13.03 23.72 1.32
C LEU A 227 -12.59 24.19 2.70
N TYR A 228 -11.95 25.36 2.79
CA TYR A 228 -11.56 25.98 4.06
C TYR A 228 -12.74 26.07 5.04
N HIS A 229 -13.85 26.66 4.61
CA HIS A 229 -15.02 26.84 5.46
C HIS A 229 -15.57 25.49 5.96
N ARG A 230 -15.59 24.46 5.10
CA ARG A 230 -16.08 23.12 5.48
C ARG A 230 -15.08 22.33 6.35
N LEU A 231 -13.80 22.69 6.27
CA LEU A 231 -12.74 22.12 7.09
C LEU A 231 -12.69 22.75 8.49
N VAL A 232 -12.85 24.08 8.60
CA VAL A 232 -12.70 24.80 9.87
C VAL A 232 -14.03 24.95 10.61
N GLU A 233 -15.13 25.19 9.91
CA GLU A 233 -16.45 25.43 10.52
C GLU A 233 -17.41 24.25 10.33
N GLY A 234 -17.05 23.32 9.44
CA GLY A 234 -17.85 22.14 9.11
C GLY A 234 -17.40 20.87 9.82
N LYS A 235 -17.86 19.73 9.29
CA LYS A 235 -17.54 18.39 9.81
C LYS A 235 -16.05 18.04 9.71
N GLY A 236 -15.31 18.71 8.83
CA GLY A 236 -13.87 18.52 8.70
C GLY A 236 -13.08 18.91 9.94
N LEU A 237 -13.65 19.75 10.81
CA LEU A 237 -12.99 20.23 12.03
C LEU A 237 -12.66 19.05 12.97
N ILE A 238 -13.50 18.02 13.01
CA ILE A 238 -13.26 16.82 13.82
C ILE A 238 -11.96 16.14 13.39
N GLY A 239 -11.74 15.96 12.07
CA GLY A 239 -10.51 15.37 11.55
C GLY A 239 -9.29 16.27 11.77
N LEU A 240 -9.46 17.59 11.62
CA LEU A 240 -8.40 18.56 11.89
C LEU A 240 -7.95 18.52 13.36
N LEU A 241 -8.89 18.60 14.31
CA LEU A 241 -8.60 18.54 15.75
C LEU A 241 -8.03 17.18 16.15
N ALA A 242 -8.58 16.09 15.62
CA ALA A 242 -8.04 14.75 15.87
C ALA A 242 -6.60 14.62 15.37
N SER A 243 -6.27 15.20 14.21
CA SER A 243 -4.92 15.22 13.67
C SER A 243 -3.96 16.03 14.56
N ILE A 244 -4.37 17.21 15.00
CA ILE A 244 -3.58 18.06 15.92
C ILE A 244 -3.31 17.32 17.23
N VAL A 245 -4.35 16.77 17.87
CA VAL A 245 -4.22 16.06 19.15
C VAL A 245 -3.34 14.82 19.00
N ALA A 246 -3.56 14.01 17.96
CA ALA A 246 -2.75 12.81 17.73
C ALA A 246 -1.30 13.14 17.33
N GLY A 247 -1.08 14.20 16.56
CA GLY A 247 0.24 14.70 16.19
C GLY A 247 1.01 15.21 17.42
N SER A 248 0.40 16.05 18.25
CA SER A 248 0.97 16.50 19.52
C SER A 248 1.24 15.34 20.48
N ALA A 249 0.33 14.37 20.58
CA ALA A 249 0.53 13.17 21.36
C ALA A 249 1.74 12.37 20.86
N THR A 250 1.92 12.24 19.54
CA THR A 250 3.09 11.58 18.96
C THR A 250 4.38 12.28 19.35
N LEU A 251 4.45 13.61 19.20
CA LEU A 251 5.64 14.37 19.57
C LEU A 251 5.97 14.19 21.07
N ALA A 252 4.96 14.24 21.93
CA ALA A 252 5.14 14.01 23.37
C ALA A 252 5.60 12.57 23.67
N LEU A 253 5.06 11.57 22.99
CA LEU A 253 5.45 10.16 23.17
C LEU A 253 6.87 9.89 22.67
N VAL A 254 7.25 10.43 21.51
CA VAL A 254 8.63 10.35 20.98
C VAL A 254 9.60 11.05 21.93
N TRP A 255 9.23 12.21 22.48
CA TRP A 255 10.04 12.92 23.48
C TRP A 255 10.23 12.10 24.76
N ARG A 256 9.16 11.45 25.23
CA ARG A 256 9.17 10.54 26.40
C ARG A 256 9.73 9.15 26.10
N LYS A 257 10.28 8.91 24.91
CA LYS A 257 10.83 7.62 24.45
C LYS A 257 9.83 6.45 24.47
N ARG A 258 8.53 6.74 24.34
CA ARG A 258 7.45 5.73 24.22
C ARG A 258 7.17 5.42 22.74
N TYR A 259 8.13 4.78 22.08
CA TYR A 259 8.16 4.70 20.62
C TYR A 259 7.07 3.82 20.00
N GLU A 260 6.73 2.67 20.60
CA GLU A 260 5.67 1.81 20.06
C GLU A 260 4.30 2.52 20.06
N ALA A 261 3.95 3.17 21.18
CA ALA A 261 2.72 3.97 21.25
C ALA A 261 2.69 5.11 20.23
N SER A 262 3.86 5.73 19.97
CA SER A 262 3.97 6.84 19.02
C SER A 262 3.64 6.45 17.58
N ARG A 263 3.84 5.18 17.18
CA ARG A 263 3.46 4.69 15.84
C ARG A 263 1.95 4.79 15.61
N TYR A 264 1.15 4.40 16.61
CA TYR A 264 -0.31 4.42 16.50
C TYR A 264 -0.85 5.86 16.46
N THR A 265 -0.31 6.76 17.29
CA THR A 265 -0.73 8.16 17.27
C THR A 265 -0.27 8.87 16.00
N ALA A 266 0.88 8.51 15.43
CA ALA A 266 1.34 9.06 14.15
C ALA A 266 0.45 8.62 12.99
N ALA A 267 0.11 7.32 12.94
CA ALA A 267 -0.83 6.76 11.98
C ALA A 267 -2.20 7.43 12.09
N LEU A 268 -2.72 7.58 13.31
CA LEU A 268 -3.98 8.28 13.56
C LEU A 268 -3.93 9.74 13.11
N ALA A 269 -2.84 10.46 13.36
CA ALA A 269 -2.69 11.85 12.96
C ALA A 269 -2.82 12.03 11.44
N VAL A 270 -2.18 11.15 10.66
CA VAL A 270 -2.23 11.20 9.19
C VAL A 270 -3.56 10.68 8.65
N ALA A 271 -4.11 9.61 9.21
CA ALA A 271 -5.45 9.12 8.85
C ALA A 271 -6.54 10.17 9.12
N ALA A 272 -6.40 10.94 10.20
CA ALA A 272 -7.31 12.03 10.54
C ALA A 272 -7.27 13.20 9.53
N ILE A 273 -6.14 13.44 8.86
CA ILE A 273 -6.05 14.41 7.76
C ILE A 273 -6.94 13.95 6.60
N ILE A 274 -6.83 12.68 6.20
CA ILE A 274 -7.65 12.09 5.13
C ILE A 274 -9.13 12.13 5.50
N ALA A 275 -9.47 11.75 6.74
CA ALA A 275 -10.85 11.80 7.23
C ALA A 275 -11.40 13.24 7.29
N GLY A 276 -10.60 14.19 7.76
CA GLY A 276 -10.97 15.61 7.81
C GLY A 276 -11.24 16.18 6.43
N TRP A 277 -10.40 15.87 5.45
CA TRP A 277 -10.62 16.23 4.05
C TRP A 277 -11.90 15.61 3.49
N ALA A 278 -12.11 14.30 3.67
CA ALA A 278 -13.31 13.62 3.19
C ALA A 278 -14.61 14.19 3.79
N LEU A 279 -14.61 14.49 5.09
CA LEU A 279 -15.73 15.13 5.78
C LEU A 279 -15.98 16.56 5.29
N ALA A 280 -14.92 17.30 4.97
CA ALA A 280 -15.02 18.66 4.41
C ALA A 280 -15.51 18.65 2.95
N GLN A 281 -15.19 17.62 2.18
CA GLN A 281 -15.60 17.50 0.79
C GLN A 281 -17.07 17.07 0.66
N SER A 282 -17.55 16.21 1.56
CA SER A 282 -18.94 15.76 1.64
C SER A 282 -19.97 16.90 1.58
N PRO A 283 -21.10 16.75 0.86
CA PRO A 283 -21.57 15.57 0.12
C PRO A 283 -21.08 15.50 -1.34
N LEU A 284 -20.20 16.42 -1.74
CA LEU A 284 -19.68 16.49 -3.11
C LEU A 284 -18.55 15.49 -3.29
N PHE A 285 -18.50 14.84 -4.44
CA PHE A 285 -17.34 14.09 -4.89
C PHE A 285 -16.43 15.01 -5.71
N LEU A 286 -17.00 15.66 -6.73
CA LEU A 286 -16.39 16.73 -7.54
C LEU A 286 -17.27 17.97 -7.52
N GLU A 287 -16.80 19.07 -8.10
CA GLU A 287 -17.64 20.27 -8.25
C GLU A 287 -18.85 19.95 -9.14
N GLY A 288 -20.06 20.22 -8.62
CA GLY A 288 -21.31 19.92 -9.31
C GLY A 288 -21.69 18.44 -9.37
N LEU A 289 -20.95 17.53 -8.70
CA LEU A 289 -21.25 16.10 -8.66
C LEU A 289 -21.24 15.57 -7.23
N THR A 290 -22.42 15.21 -6.72
CA THR A 290 -22.55 14.58 -5.40
C THR A 290 -22.10 13.13 -5.41
N VAL A 291 -21.77 12.57 -4.24
CA VAL A 291 -21.45 11.13 -4.11
C VAL A 291 -22.60 10.25 -4.61
N ARG A 292 -23.85 10.70 -4.42
CA ARG A 292 -25.04 9.99 -4.88
C ARG A 292 -25.14 9.98 -6.41
N GLU A 293 -24.92 11.11 -7.06
CA GLU A 293 -24.98 11.23 -8.53
C GLU A 293 -23.80 10.54 -9.22
N ALA A 294 -22.63 10.50 -8.56
CA ALA A 294 -21.47 9.78 -9.05
C ALA A 294 -21.65 8.25 -9.01
N ALA A 295 -22.53 7.76 -8.14
CA ALA A 295 -22.62 6.34 -7.83
C ALA A 295 -23.16 5.51 -9.00
N ALA A 296 -22.58 4.33 -9.19
CA ALA A 296 -23.05 3.33 -10.14
C ALA A 296 -24.45 2.79 -9.76
N GLY A 297 -25.02 1.99 -10.66
CA GLY A 297 -26.29 1.30 -10.42
C GLY A 297 -26.25 0.43 -9.16
N ARG A 298 -27.43 0.22 -8.56
CA ARG A 298 -27.59 -0.51 -7.29
C ARG A 298 -26.90 -1.88 -7.29
N ASP A 299 -27.04 -2.64 -8.36
CA ASP A 299 -26.48 -3.98 -8.48
C ASP A 299 -24.95 -3.95 -8.44
N THR A 300 -24.32 -2.98 -9.11
CA THR A 300 -22.87 -2.75 -9.06
C THR A 300 -22.42 -2.40 -7.64
N LEU A 301 -23.14 -1.52 -6.94
CA LEU A 301 -22.80 -1.14 -5.57
C LEU A 301 -22.89 -2.33 -4.60
N ILE A 302 -23.91 -3.18 -4.74
CA ILE A 302 -24.04 -4.42 -3.97
C ILE A 302 -22.88 -5.36 -4.30
N ALA A 303 -22.60 -5.59 -5.58
CA ALA A 303 -21.52 -6.49 -6.02
C ALA A 303 -20.15 -6.06 -5.49
N VAL A 304 -19.81 -4.77 -5.62
CA VAL A 304 -18.55 -4.21 -5.07
C VAL A 304 -18.51 -4.39 -3.55
N THR A 305 -19.61 -4.07 -2.85
CA THR A 305 -19.67 -4.22 -1.40
C THR A 305 -19.42 -5.66 -0.97
N VAL A 306 -20.12 -6.62 -1.57
CA VAL A 306 -19.98 -8.04 -1.26
C VAL A 306 -18.56 -8.51 -1.58
N ALA A 307 -18.01 -8.12 -2.73
CA ALA A 307 -16.65 -8.49 -3.13
C ALA A 307 -15.59 -7.96 -2.14
N VAL A 308 -15.72 -6.71 -1.69
CA VAL A 308 -14.81 -6.12 -0.69
C VAL A 308 -14.92 -6.85 0.64
N LEU A 309 -16.14 -7.14 1.11
CA LEU A 309 -16.34 -7.86 2.37
C LEU A 309 -15.84 -9.31 2.31
N ALA A 310 -16.08 -10.01 1.20
CA ALA A 310 -15.56 -11.36 0.98
C ALA A 310 -14.03 -11.37 0.91
N GLY A 311 -13.43 -10.41 0.18
CA GLY A 311 -11.99 -10.23 0.12
C GLY A 311 -11.38 -9.95 1.50
N ALA A 312 -12.01 -9.06 2.29
CA ALA A 312 -11.60 -8.78 3.67
C ALA A 312 -11.68 -10.02 4.58
N ALA A 313 -12.73 -10.83 4.42
CA ALA A 313 -12.90 -12.08 5.17
C ALA A 313 -11.83 -13.14 4.84
N ILE A 314 -11.13 -13.02 3.71
CA ILE A 314 -9.98 -13.87 3.36
C ILE A 314 -8.67 -13.20 3.81
N LEU A 315 -8.51 -11.91 3.53
CA LEU A 315 -7.28 -11.15 3.76
C LEU A 315 -6.94 -10.99 5.24
N PHE A 316 -7.89 -10.59 6.08
CA PHE A 316 -7.59 -10.34 7.48
C PHE A 316 -7.25 -11.62 8.26
N PRO A 317 -7.97 -12.75 8.09
CA PRO A 317 -7.57 -14.01 8.71
C PRO A 317 -6.23 -14.53 8.22
N SER A 318 -5.89 -14.37 6.94
CA SER A 318 -4.59 -14.80 6.42
C SER A 318 -3.43 -13.97 7.00
N LEU A 319 -3.60 -12.64 7.12
CA LEU A 319 -2.63 -11.78 7.80
C LEU A 319 -2.53 -12.10 9.29
N ALA A 320 -3.66 -12.32 9.97
CA ALA A 320 -3.65 -12.69 11.39
C ALA A 320 -2.93 -14.03 11.62
N LEU A 321 -3.15 -15.01 10.75
CA LEU A 321 -2.44 -16.29 10.78
C LEU A 321 -0.94 -16.09 10.54
N LEU A 322 -0.56 -15.31 9.52
CA LEU A 322 0.84 -14.99 9.21
C LEU A 322 1.53 -14.35 10.42
N PHE A 323 0.94 -13.29 10.98
CA PHE A 323 1.52 -12.61 12.16
C PHE A 323 1.60 -13.54 13.37
N ARG A 324 0.58 -14.40 13.58
CA ARG A 324 0.61 -15.38 14.66
C ARG A 324 1.74 -16.40 14.48
N LEU A 325 1.98 -16.88 13.26
CA LEU A 325 3.05 -17.84 12.97
C LEU A 325 4.44 -17.21 13.08
N VAL A 326 4.60 -15.96 12.63
CA VAL A 326 5.86 -15.20 12.74
C VAL A 326 6.16 -14.87 14.21
N LEU A 327 5.20 -14.31 14.94
CA LEU A 327 5.37 -13.94 16.36
C LEU A 327 5.45 -15.17 17.26
N GLY A 328 4.81 -16.28 16.89
CA GLY A 328 4.90 -17.56 17.58
C GLY A 328 6.20 -18.33 17.34
N GLY A 329 7.08 -17.86 16.45
CA GLY A 329 8.36 -18.49 16.13
C GLY A 329 8.24 -19.83 15.39
N GLU A 330 7.06 -20.18 14.89
CA GLU A 330 6.82 -21.47 14.24
C GLU A 330 7.41 -21.54 12.83
N LEU A 331 7.49 -20.40 12.14
CA LEU A 331 8.14 -20.31 10.83
C LEU A 331 9.67 -20.50 10.90
N GLY A 332 10.30 -20.10 12.02
CA GLY A 332 11.74 -20.32 12.25
C GLY A 332 12.10 -21.72 12.78
N ARG A 333 11.13 -22.48 13.29
CA ARG A 333 11.34 -23.86 13.77
C ARG A 333 11.34 -24.91 12.65
N GLY A 334 10.79 -24.58 11.48
CA GLY A 334 10.65 -25.50 10.35
C GLY A 334 11.96 -25.81 9.61
N GLU A 335 12.97 -24.93 9.69
CA GLU A 335 14.28 -25.17 9.04
C GLU A 335 15.06 -26.32 9.68
N GLY A 336 14.79 -26.64 10.96
CA GLY A 336 15.38 -27.79 11.67
C GLY A 336 14.59 -29.11 11.55
N ALA A 337 13.39 -29.09 10.96
CA ALA A 337 12.46 -30.22 10.97
C ALA A 337 12.03 -30.66 9.54
N ALA A 338 12.88 -30.44 8.54
CA ALA A 338 12.69 -30.90 7.16
C ALA A 338 12.83 -32.43 6.99
N GLY A 339 12.21 -33.21 7.88
CA GLY A 339 12.40 -34.66 7.99
C GLY A 339 11.23 -35.54 7.59
N GLN A 340 10.00 -35.04 7.43
CA GLN A 340 8.86 -35.90 7.04
C GLN A 340 7.87 -35.20 6.09
N PRO A 341 7.58 -35.77 4.91
CA PRO A 341 6.58 -35.23 4.01
C PRO A 341 5.17 -35.36 4.62
N THR A 342 4.48 -34.22 4.76
CA THR A 342 3.09 -34.14 5.22
C THR A 342 2.15 -34.89 4.26
N GLN A 343 1.08 -35.51 4.75
CA GLN A 343 0.07 -36.27 3.95
C GLN A 343 -0.46 -35.52 2.71
N ALA A 344 -0.54 -34.19 2.75
CA ALA A 344 -0.91 -33.36 1.61
C ALA A 344 0.14 -33.41 0.47
N ARG A 345 1.43 -33.49 0.80
CA ARG A 345 2.53 -33.60 -0.17
C ARG A 345 2.54 -34.96 -0.85
N SER A 346 2.18 -36.04 -0.14
CA SER A 346 2.05 -37.37 -0.75
C SER A 346 0.86 -37.48 -1.70
N LEU A 347 -0.25 -36.77 -1.43
CA LEU A 347 -1.40 -36.70 -2.34
C LEU A 347 -1.07 -35.95 -3.63
N ILE A 348 -0.34 -34.84 -3.54
CA ILE A 348 0.11 -34.06 -4.71
C ILE A 348 1.13 -34.87 -5.53
N ALA A 349 2.06 -35.58 -4.87
CA ALA A 349 3.02 -36.46 -5.54
C ALA A 349 2.38 -37.70 -6.20
N ALA A 350 1.21 -38.14 -5.71
CA ALA A 350 0.46 -39.25 -6.28
C ALA A 350 -0.35 -38.87 -7.54
N LEU A 351 -0.55 -37.58 -7.81
CA LEU A 351 -1.14 -37.12 -9.07
C LEU A 351 -0.11 -37.32 -10.18
N ALA A 352 -0.44 -38.19 -11.14
CA ALA A 352 0.47 -38.64 -12.20
C ALA A 352 1.25 -37.46 -12.83
N PRO A 353 2.59 -37.55 -12.94
CA PRO A 353 3.41 -36.48 -13.52
C PRO A 353 2.91 -36.17 -14.94
N GLY A 354 2.45 -34.93 -15.14
CA GLY A 354 1.86 -34.45 -16.40
C GLY A 354 0.35 -34.21 -16.37
N LEU A 355 -0.41 -34.70 -15.39
CA LEU A 355 -1.84 -34.42 -15.26
C LEU A 355 -2.10 -32.99 -14.78
N LEU A 356 -1.37 -32.55 -13.76
CA LEU A 356 -1.46 -31.20 -13.18
C LEU A 356 -1.25 -30.07 -14.20
N PRO A 357 -0.17 -30.05 -15.01
CA PRO A 357 0.01 -28.99 -16.01
C PRO A 357 -1.08 -29.01 -17.10
N ARG A 358 -1.57 -30.19 -17.51
CA ARG A 358 -2.67 -30.31 -18.49
C ARG A 358 -3.99 -29.80 -17.92
N LEU A 359 -4.29 -30.13 -16.67
CA LEU A 359 -5.47 -29.64 -15.96
C LEU A 359 -5.40 -28.11 -15.76
N ALA A 360 -4.23 -27.57 -15.41
CA ALA A 360 -4.00 -26.13 -15.32
C ALA A 360 -4.29 -25.45 -16.68
N ILE A 361 -3.71 -25.94 -17.77
CA ILE A 361 -3.95 -25.39 -19.11
C ILE A 361 -5.45 -25.48 -19.48
N ALA A 362 -6.11 -26.61 -19.21
CA ALA A 362 -7.54 -26.76 -19.49
C ALA A 362 -8.40 -25.78 -18.68
N CYS A 363 -8.10 -25.60 -17.39
CA CYS A 363 -8.76 -24.62 -16.52
C CYS A 363 -8.53 -23.18 -16.98
N LEU A 364 -7.32 -22.85 -17.48
CA LEU A 364 -6.99 -21.54 -18.03
C LEU A 364 -7.76 -21.26 -19.32
N VAL A 365 -7.76 -22.22 -20.25
CA VAL A 365 -8.47 -22.10 -21.55
C VAL A 365 -9.97 -21.99 -21.33
N ALA A 366 -10.54 -22.85 -20.47
CA ALA A 366 -11.96 -22.77 -20.10
C ALA A 366 -12.27 -21.44 -19.41
N GLY A 367 -11.41 -21.02 -18.48
CA GLY A 367 -11.53 -19.75 -17.77
C GLY A 367 -11.59 -18.54 -18.70
N ILE A 368 -10.61 -18.41 -19.59
CA ILE A 368 -10.56 -17.34 -20.59
C ILE A 368 -11.73 -17.45 -21.57
N GLY A 369 -12.01 -18.64 -22.10
CA GLY A 369 -13.10 -18.83 -23.08
C GLY A 369 -14.47 -18.46 -22.53
N PHE A 370 -14.80 -18.94 -21.33
CA PHE A 370 -16.08 -18.64 -20.70
C PHE A 370 -16.21 -17.21 -20.16
N THR A 371 -15.10 -16.52 -19.87
CA THR A 371 -15.13 -15.11 -19.43
C THR A 371 -15.10 -14.10 -20.58
N THR A 372 -14.58 -14.47 -21.75
CA THR A 372 -14.37 -13.51 -22.87
C THR A 372 -15.31 -13.73 -24.05
N ILE A 373 -15.71 -14.97 -24.33
CA ILE A 373 -16.50 -15.32 -25.53
C ILE A 373 -17.99 -15.43 -25.22
N ALA A 374 -18.35 -15.93 -24.04
CA ALA A 374 -19.73 -16.19 -23.68
C ALA A 374 -20.38 -14.96 -23.01
N ASN A 375 -21.51 -14.49 -23.51
CA ASN A 375 -22.21 -13.31 -22.97
C ASN A 375 -23.25 -13.65 -21.87
N ALA A 376 -23.23 -14.88 -21.35
CA ALA A 376 -24.20 -15.35 -20.36
C ALA A 376 -23.62 -15.32 -18.93
N ALA A 377 -24.40 -14.85 -17.95
CA ALA A 377 -23.94 -14.69 -16.57
C ALA A 377 -23.47 -16.00 -15.90
N TRP A 378 -24.12 -17.13 -16.22
CA TRP A 378 -23.69 -18.44 -15.72
C TRP A 378 -22.35 -18.86 -16.34
N ALA A 379 -22.08 -18.48 -17.59
CA ALA A 379 -20.82 -18.78 -18.27
C ALA A 379 -19.68 -17.99 -17.64
N HIS A 380 -19.87 -16.70 -17.35
CA HIS A 380 -18.89 -15.91 -16.60
C HIS A 380 -18.58 -16.52 -15.22
N THR A 381 -19.60 -17.05 -14.54
CA THR A 381 -19.43 -17.72 -13.23
C THR A 381 -18.53 -18.95 -13.36
N ILE A 382 -18.80 -19.82 -14.34
CA ILE A 382 -17.97 -21.00 -14.64
C ILE A 382 -16.55 -20.58 -15.03
N GLY A 383 -16.41 -19.52 -15.83
CA GLY A 383 -15.13 -18.97 -16.24
C GLY A 383 -14.30 -18.50 -15.04
N VAL A 384 -14.91 -17.77 -14.10
CA VAL A 384 -14.24 -17.34 -12.86
C VAL A 384 -13.81 -18.55 -12.02
N PHE A 385 -14.67 -19.54 -11.80
CA PHE A 385 -14.31 -20.75 -11.07
C PHE A 385 -13.18 -21.55 -11.75
N SER A 386 -13.17 -21.59 -13.08
CA SER A 386 -12.10 -22.25 -13.85
C SER A 386 -10.76 -21.51 -13.72
N LEU A 387 -10.77 -20.17 -13.67
CA LEU A 387 -9.57 -19.38 -13.40
C LEU A 387 -9.05 -19.57 -11.97
N PHE A 388 -9.93 -19.68 -10.98
CA PHE A 388 -9.52 -20.04 -9.61
C PHE A 388 -8.92 -21.45 -9.55
N ALA A 389 -9.54 -22.43 -10.22
CA ALA A 389 -9.02 -23.79 -10.31
C ALA A 389 -7.64 -23.81 -11.00
N PHE A 390 -7.45 -23.00 -12.05
CA PHE A 390 -6.14 -22.83 -12.68
C PHE A 390 -5.08 -22.37 -11.67
N ILE A 391 -5.35 -21.32 -10.87
CA ILE A 391 -4.39 -20.82 -9.88
C ILE A 391 -4.00 -21.93 -8.88
N VAL A 392 -4.99 -22.69 -8.39
CA VAL A 392 -4.77 -23.77 -7.42
C VAL A 392 -3.94 -24.93 -8.01
N VAL A 393 -4.17 -25.26 -9.28
CA VAL A 393 -3.52 -26.41 -9.96
C VAL A 393 -2.17 -26.03 -10.59
N ALA A 394 -2.02 -24.79 -11.05
CA ALA A 394 -0.79 -24.28 -11.66
C ALA A 394 0.34 -24.13 -10.64
N PHE A 395 0.01 -23.75 -9.40
CA PHE A 395 1.01 -23.55 -8.35
C PHE A 395 1.82 -24.83 -8.02
N PRO A 396 1.20 -26.01 -7.81
CA PRO A 396 1.93 -27.27 -7.70
C PRO A 396 2.66 -27.69 -8.98
N ALA A 397 2.11 -27.37 -10.16
CA ALA A 397 2.71 -27.74 -11.44
C ALA A 397 3.96 -26.93 -11.79
N ALA A 398 4.12 -25.73 -11.20
CA ALA A 398 5.25 -24.83 -11.42
C ALA A 398 6.39 -25.00 -10.39
N LEU A 399 6.22 -25.88 -9.39
CA LEU A 399 7.28 -26.16 -8.41
C LEU A 399 8.42 -26.94 -9.09
N PRO A 400 9.70 -26.55 -8.85
CA PRO A 400 10.86 -27.32 -9.28
C PRO A 400 10.76 -28.79 -8.82
N PRO A 401 11.14 -29.77 -9.66
CA PRO A 401 11.11 -31.19 -9.31
C PRO A 401 11.90 -31.50 -8.02
N ASP A 402 12.90 -30.68 -7.73
CA ASP A 402 13.83 -30.75 -6.61
C ASP A 402 13.16 -30.48 -5.24
N LEU A 403 11.99 -29.83 -5.25
CA LEU A 403 11.14 -29.57 -4.07
C LEU A 403 10.03 -30.64 -3.91
N LEU A 404 9.88 -31.55 -4.87
CA LEU A 404 8.96 -32.68 -4.78
C LEU A 404 9.71 -33.87 -4.17
N PRO A 405 9.15 -34.54 -3.13
CA PRO A 405 9.79 -35.70 -2.56
C PRO A 405 9.89 -36.79 -3.65
N THR A 406 11.11 -37.20 -3.97
CA THR A 406 11.31 -38.39 -4.81
C THR A 406 10.80 -39.60 -4.03
N PRO A 407 10.06 -40.52 -4.67
CA PRO A 407 9.63 -41.74 -4.01
C PRO A 407 10.88 -42.48 -3.54
N SER A 408 11.03 -42.61 -2.22
CA SER A 408 12.15 -43.31 -1.61
C SER A 408 12.22 -44.71 -2.22
N LYS A 409 13.33 -45.02 -2.91
CA LYS A 409 13.67 -46.41 -3.19
C LYS A 409 13.75 -47.11 -1.83
N THR A 410 12.91 -48.12 -1.63
CA THR A 410 12.97 -49.02 -0.48
C THR A 410 14.42 -49.48 -0.28
N PRO A 411 15.02 -49.32 0.90
CA PRO A 411 16.34 -49.85 1.16
C PRO A 411 16.29 -51.37 1.00
N ASN A 412 17.15 -51.91 0.14
CA ASN A 412 17.41 -53.34 0.09
C ASN A 412 17.81 -53.81 1.49
N ALA A 413 17.16 -54.88 1.96
CA ALA A 413 17.50 -55.54 3.20
C ALA A 413 18.96 -56.01 3.16
N GLU A 414 19.84 -55.28 3.82
CA GLU A 414 21.20 -55.70 4.14
C GLU A 414 21.09 -56.84 5.16
N LYS A 415 21.42 -58.05 4.73
CA LYS A 415 21.53 -59.23 5.59
C LYS A 415 22.64 -58.98 6.60
N ALA A 416 22.28 -58.95 7.87
CA ALA A 416 23.21 -58.99 8.99
C ALA A 416 24.00 -60.32 8.99
N ASP A 417 25.32 -60.24 9.04
CA ASP A 417 26.19 -61.34 9.44
C ASP A 417 26.04 -61.58 10.96
N PRO A 418 25.90 -62.83 11.42
CA PRO A 418 25.92 -63.13 12.85
C PRO A 418 27.36 -63.20 13.35
N VAL A 419 27.57 -62.55 14.48
CA VAL A 419 28.77 -62.63 15.32
C VAL A 419 28.91 -64.05 15.87
N GLU A 420 30.07 -64.67 15.64
CA GLU A 420 30.76 -65.58 16.58
C GLU A 420 32.27 -65.29 16.57
#